data_AF-A0A2W6BS55-F1
#
_entry.id   AF-A0A2W6BS55-F1
#
_cell.length_a   1.000
_cell.length_b   1.000
_cell.length_c   1.000
_cell.angle_alpha   90.00
_cell.angle_beta   90.00
_cell.angle_gamma   90.00
#
_symmetry.space_group_name_H-M   'P 1'
#
loop_
_entity.id
_entity.type
_entity.pdbx_description
1 polymer ?
#
loop_
_entity_poly.entity_id
_entity_poly.type
_entity_poly.pdbx_seq_one_letter_code
_entity_poly.pdbx_strand_id
1 'polypeptide(L)'
;MSSIGLLSGSADRAQRLSQLLKDAGADPVIITDPAALPGEPSSDGLDFYIQLPITIHPDGDTAVARVGSFLSAGLLARFSAVDRVLPVLAPGATVVLVSGNTPDELSMPDDQQSRLALLHLLAHATRAELATKHVAVKVVSSRRSDQEIVHYALGGDDDTQPQRNPQERSGAATAYQDWRTEVMGLVGIDI
;
A
#
# COMPACT_ATOMS: atom_id res chain seq x y z
N MET A 1 -22.37 -9.80 -10.65
CA MET A 1 -21.50 -10.56 -9.74
C MET A 1 -21.05 -9.59 -8.66
N SER A 2 -20.99 -10.05 -7.40
CA SER A 2 -20.43 -9.26 -6.30
C SER A 2 -18.93 -9.10 -6.53
N SER A 3 -18.37 -7.92 -6.27
CA SER A 3 -16.95 -7.67 -6.48
C SER A 3 -16.14 -8.28 -5.33
N ILE A 4 -15.21 -9.19 -5.62
CA ILE A 4 -14.44 -9.90 -4.59
C ILE A 4 -13.14 -9.16 -4.35
N GLY A 5 -12.75 -8.95 -3.09
CA GLY A 5 -11.48 -8.31 -2.83
C GLY A 5 -10.89 -8.59 -1.48
N LEU A 6 -9.67 -8.13 -1.29
CA LEU A 6 -8.82 -8.51 -0.18
C LEU A 6 -8.44 -7.29 0.65
N LEU A 7 -8.45 -7.42 1.97
CA LEU A 7 -7.97 -6.42 2.92
C LEU A 7 -6.86 -6.99 3.78
N SER A 8 -5.78 -6.23 3.92
CA SER A 8 -4.68 -6.55 4.83
C SER A 8 -4.26 -5.33 5.64
N GLY A 9 -3.54 -5.54 6.74
CA GLY A 9 -3.04 -4.48 7.61
C GLY A 9 -3.81 -4.38 8.93
N SER A 10 -4.12 -3.17 9.39
CA SER A 10 -4.81 -2.94 10.67
C SER A 10 -6.12 -3.71 10.76
N ALA A 11 -6.22 -4.66 11.70
CA ALA A 11 -7.39 -5.51 11.88
C ALA A 11 -8.66 -4.71 12.18
N ASP A 12 -8.60 -3.76 13.12
CA ASP A 12 -9.75 -2.93 13.49
C ASP A 12 -10.27 -2.11 12.31
N ARG A 13 -9.36 -1.54 11.51
CA ARG A 13 -9.74 -0.75 10.34
C ARG A 13 -10.22 -1.64 9.20
N ALA A 14 -9.60 -2.81 9.00
CA ALA A 14 -10.03 -3.80 8.02
C ALA A 14 -11.47 -4.27 8.29
N GLN A 15 -11.83 -4.49 9.56
CA GLN A 15 -13.19 -4.87 9.94
C GLN A 15 -14.22 -3.80 9.58
N ARG A 16 -13.92 -2.52 9.84
CA ARG A 16 -14.79 -1.39 9.47
C ARG A 16 -14.96 -1.27 7.97
N LEU A 17 -13.87 -1.35 7.20
CA LEU A 17 -13.93 -1.29 5.74
C LEU A 17 -14.65 -2.50 5.15
N SER A 18 -14.46 -3.69 5.72
CA SER A 18 -15.16 -4.91 5.30
C SER A 18 -16.68 -4.73 5.40
N GLN A 19 -17.18 -4.10 6.47
CA GLN A 19 -18.61 -3.81 6.57
C GLN A 19 -19.07 -2.84 5.49
N LEU A 20 -18.35 -1.72 5.27
CA LEU A 20 -18.68 -0.74 4.24
C LEU A 20 -18.66 -1.33 2.82
N LEU A 21 -17.73 -2.25 2.54
CA LEU A 21 -17.64 -2.96 1.27
C LEU A 21 -18.83 -3.90 1.08
N LYS A 22 -19.23 -4.64 2.13
CA LYS A 22 -20.43 -5.49 2.10
C LYS A 22 -21.70 -4.68 1.88
N ASP A 23 -21.82 -3.54 2.56
CA ASP A 23 -22.95 -2.61 2.38
C ASP A 23 -23.01 -2.05 0.95
N ALA A 24 -21.86 -1.94 0.28
CA ALA A 24 -21.73 -1.55 -1.12
C ALA A 24 -21.89 -2.72 -2.12
N GLY A 25 -22.19 -3.93 -1.66
CA GLY A 25 -22.42 -5.10 -2.51
C GLY A 25 -21.16 -5.81 -3.00
N ALA A 26 -20.03 -5.66 -2.29
CA ALA A 26 -18.79 -6.40 -2.51
C ALA A 26 -18.62 -7.56 -1.49
N ASP A 27 -17.70 -8.48 -1.79
CA ASP A 27 -17.34 -9.62 -0.93
C ASP A 27 -15.86 -9.54 -0.46
N PRO A 28 -15.60 -8.81 0.64
CA PRO A 28 -14.26 -8.60 1.17
C PRO A 28 -13.77 -9.75 2.06
N VAL A 29 -12.56 -10.23 1.80
CA VAL A 29 -11.80 -11.15 2.65
C VAL A 29 -10.75 -10.37 3.44
N ILE A 30 -10.72 -10.54 4.77
CA ILE A 30 -9.68 -9.96 5.62
C ILE A 30 -8.59 -11.00 5.85
N ILE A 31 -7.35 -10.59 5.66
CA ILE A 31 -6.16 -11.36 6.02
C ILE A 31 -5.30 -10.57 7.01
N THR A 32 -4.84 -11.25 8.05
CA THR A 32 -3.89 -10.71 9.02
C THR A 32 -2.45 -11.02 8.63
N ASP A 33 -2.25 -12.09 7.85
CA ASP A 33 -0.97 -12.49 7.30
C ASP A 33 -1.09 -12.68 5.78
N PRO A 34 -0.38 -11.88 4.96
CA PRO A 34 -0.26 -12.09 3.52
C PRO A 34 0.26 -13.48 3.13
N ALA A 35 0.96 -14.16 4.04
CA ALA A 35 1.37 -15.54 3.80
C ALA A 35 0.25 -16.56 3.87
N ALA A 36 -0.91 -16.19 4.41
CA ALA A 36 -2.11 -17.01 4.43
C ALA A 36 -2.95 -16.89 3.14
N LEU A 37 -2.51 -16.11 2.14
CA LEU A 37 -3.16 -16.10 0.84
C LEU A 37 -3.04 -17.47 0.17
N PRO A 38 -4.16 -18.09 -0.24
CA PRO A 38 -4.09 -19.35 -0.98
C PRO A 38 -3.28 -19.11 -2.26
N GLY A 39 -2.28 -19.97 -2.47
CA GLY A 39 -1.29 -19.82 -3.55
C GLY A 39 -1.83 -20.09 -4.96
N GLU A 40 -3.09 -20.49 -5.09
CA GLU A 40 -3.73 -20.69 -6.39
C GLU A 40 -4.78 -19.60 -6.64
N PRO A 41 -4.68 -18.85 -7.75
CA PRO A 41 -5.72 -17.92 -8.14
C PRO A 41 -7.03 -18.70 -8.34
N SER A 42 -8.09 -18.29 -7.66
CA SER A 42 -9.44 -18.70 -8.06
C SER A 42 -9.68 -18.24 -9.50
N SER A 43 -10.52 -18.98 -10.24
CA SER A 43 -10.82 -18.71 -11.66
C SER A 43 -11.28 -17.27 -11.94
N ASP A 44 -11.83 -16.61 -10.91
CA ASP A 44 -12.48 -15.32 -11.04
C ASP A 44 -11.55 -14.14 -10.65
N GLY A 45 -10.41 -14.40 -10.00
CA GLY A 45 -9.45 -13.38 -9.57
C GLY A 45 -10.00 -12.38 -8.52
N LEU A 46 -9.14 -11.53 -7.98
CA LEU A 46 -9.53 -10.45 -7.06
C LEU A 46 -9.74 -9.14 -7.84
N ASP A 47 -10.89 -8.49 -7.64
CA ASP A 47 -11.24 -7.20 -8.25
C ASP A 47 -10.59 -6.01 -7.52
N PHE A 48 -10.31 -6.16 -6.23
CA PHE A 48 -9.59 -5.13 -5.48
C PHE A 48 -8.71 -5.69 -4.37
N TYR A 49 -7.68 -4.93 -4.02
CA TYR A 49 -6.83 -5.16 -2.87
C TYR A 49 -6.62 -3.85 -2.11
N ILE A 50 -6.92 -3.84 -0.80
CA ILE A 50 -6.68 -2.71 0.09
C ILE A 50 -5.61 -3.10 1.10
N GLN A 51 -4.50 -2.36 1.09
CA GLN A 51 -3.42 -2.52 2.06
C GLN A 51 -3.44 -1.35 3.05
N LEU A 52 -3.95 -1.62 4.26
CA LEU A 52 -4.04 -0.67 5.34
C LEU A 52 -2.72 -0.54 6.09
N PRO A 53 -2.42 0.65 6.66
CA PRO A 53 -1.28 0.76 7.55
C PRO A 53 -1.50 -0.04 8.83
N ILE A 54 -0.40 -0.43 9.45
CA ILE A 54 -0.38 -1.05 10.77
C ILE A 54 0.38 -0.14 11.75
N THR A 55 -0.02 -0.21 13.01
CA THR A 55 0.80 0.27 14.12
C THR A 55 1.85 -0.79 14.42
N ILE A 56 3.10 -0.36 14.58
CA ILE A 56 4.22 -1.27 14.78
C ILE A 56 4.88 -0.91 16.10
N HIS A 57 5.15 -1.94 16.89
CA HIS A 57 5.98 -1.86 18.07
C HIS A 57 7.41 -2.23 17.68
N PRO A 58 8.33 -1.27 17.46
CA PRO A 58 9.63 -1.60 16.92
C PRO A 58 10.55 -2.14 18.02
N ASP A 59 11.28 -3.19 17.68
CA ASP A 59 12.12 -3.93 18.63
C ASP A 59 13.60 -3.58 18.48
N GLY A 60 14.35 -3.63 19.58
CA GLY A 60 15.81 -3.49 19.60
C GLY A 60 16.38 -2.54 20.66
N ASP A 61 17.60 -2.85 21.09
CA ASP A 61 18.30 -2.12 22.17
C ASP A 61 18.83 -0.75 21.75
N THR A 62 19.00 -0.51 20.44
CA THR A 62 19.51 0.77 19.90
C THR A 62 18.48 1.46 19.03
N ALA A 63 18.60 2.78 18.86
CA ALA A 63 17.73 3.54 17.97
C ALA A 63 17.80 3.03 16.52
N VAL A 64 18.99 2.64 16.04
CA VAL A 64 19.18 2.07 14.70
C VAL A 64 18.47 0.72 14.57
N ALA A 65 18.60 -0.15 15.57
CA ALA A 65 17.90 -1.45 15.57
C ALA A 65 16.38 -1.27 15.53
N ARG A 66 15.83 -0.34 16.33
CA ARG A 66 14.39 -0.04 16.33
C ARG A 66 13.90 0.53 15.00
N VAL A 67 14.65 1.45 14.39
CA VAL A 67 14.34 1.95 13.04
C VAL A 67 14.38 0.81 12.01
N GLY A 68 15.40 -0.04 12.05
CA GLY A 68 15.50 -1.21 11.17
C GLY A 68 14.33 -2.19 11.34
N SER A 69 13.93 -2.45 12.58
CA SER A 69 12.76 -3.28 12.92
C SER A 69 11.46 -2.67 12.37
N PHE A 70 11.25 -1.37 12.59
CA PHE A 70 10.10 -0.63 12.07
C PHE A 70 10.01 -0.66 10.54
N LEU A 71 11.11 -0.40 9.84
CA LEU A 71 11.15 -0.45 8.38
C LEU A 71 10.87 -1.86 7.86
N SER A 72 11.41 -2.89 8.50
CA SER A 72 11.24 -4.28 8.10
C SER A 72 9.80 -4.76 8.31
N ALA A 73 9.30 -4.66 9.55
CA ALA A 73 7.96 -5.11 9.93
C ALA A 73 6.85 -4.26 9.29
N GLY A 74 7.13 -3.00 8.98
CA GLY A 74 6.14 -2.08 8.44
C GLY A 74 6.14 -1.93 6.95
N LEU A 75 7.29 -1.50 6.43
CA LEU A 75 7.37 -1.06 5.05
C LEU A 75 7.76 -2.21 4.13
N LEU A 76 8.83 -2.95 4.45
CA LEU A 76 9.25 -4.09 3.63
C LEU A 76 8.21 -5.21 3.63
N ALA A 77 7.56 -5.47 4.76
CA ALA A 77 6.44 -6.42 4.84
C ALA A 77 5.31 -6.09 3.84
N ARG A 78 5.08 -4.80 3.53
CA ARG A 78 4.08 -4.37 2.56
C ARG A 78 4.46 -4.67 1.12
N PHE A 79 5.76 -4.65 0.79
CA PHE A 79 6.25 -5.09 -0.52
C PHE A 79 6.00 -6.59 -0.67
N SER A 80 6.39 -7.39 0.33
CA SER A 80 6.15 -8.84 0.33
C SER A 80 4.67 -9.20 0.24
N ALA A 81 3.79 -8.42 0.88
CA ALA A 81 2.35 -8.62 0.79
C ALA A 81 1.80 -8.36 -0.61
N VAL A 82 2.23 -7.26 -1.24
CA VAL A 82 1.82 -6.93 -2.60
C VAL A 82 2.30 -8.00 -3.57
N ASP A 83 3.57 -8.41 -3.50
CA ASP A 83 4.18 -9.43 -4.36
C ASP A 83 3.36 -10.74 -4.39
N ARG A 84 2.85 -11.17 -3.23
CA ARG A 84 1.96 -12.34 -3.12
C ARG A 84 0.58 -12.14 -3.72
N VAL A 85 0.08 -10.91 -3.75
CA VAL A 85 -1.26 -10.58 -4.28
C VAL A 85 -1.24 -10.41 -5.80
N LEU A 86 -0.13 -9.96 -6.40
CA LEU A 86 -0.06 -9.67 -7.85
C LEU A 86 -0.57 -10.81 -8.76
N PRO A 87 -0.23 -12.09 -8.50
CA PRO A 87 -0.65 -13.18 -9.37
C PRO A 87 -2.16 -13.39 -9.38
N VAL A 88 -2.84 -13.13 -8.25
CA VAL A 88 -4.26 -13.43 -8.04
C VAL A 88 -5.20 -12.26 -8.39
N LEU A 89 -4.65 -11.09 -8.76
CA LEU A 89 -5.45 -9.96 -9.22
C LEU A 89 -6.06 -10.22 -10.60
N ALA A 90 -7.35 -9.92 -10.72
CA ALA A 90 -8.08 -9.93 -11.98
C ALA A 90 -7.62 -8.79 -12.91
N PRO A 91 -7.78 -8.92 -14.24
CA PRO A 91 -7.63 -7.79 -15.14
C PRO A 91 -8.59 -6.65 -14.76
N GLY A 92 -8.11 -5.40 -14.81
CA GLY A 92 -8.89 -4.22 -14.43
C GLY A 92 -9.08 -4.01 -12.93
N ALA A 93 -8.47 -4.85 -12.08
CA ALA A 93 -8.58 -4.73 -10.63
C ALA A 93 -8.06 -3.38 -10.11
N THR A 94 -8.39 -3.04 -8.86
CA THR A 94 -7.87 -1.84 -8.17
C THR A 94 -7.08 -2.19 -6.92
N VAL A 95 -5.83 -1.72 -6.86
CA VAL A 95 -4.97 -1.79 -5.67
C VAL A 95 -4.97 -0.43 -4.96
N VAL A 96 -5.34 -0.41 -3.68
CA VAL A 96 -5.33 0.78 -2.83
C VAL A 96 -4.29 0.60 -1.71
N LEU A 97 -3.20 1.36 -1.81
CA LEU A 97 -2.14 1.41 -0.79
C LEU A 97 -2.41 2.59 0.14
N VAL A 98 -2.87 2.32 1.35
CA VAL A 98 -3.15 3.37 2.34
C VAL A 98 -1.88 3.68 3.12
N SER A 99 -1.42 4.94 3.04
CA SER A 99 -0.22 5.43 3.72
C SER A 99 -0.41 5.52 5.22
N GLY A 100 0.69 5.70 5.96
CA GLY A 100 0.62 6.08 7.37
C GLY A 100 0.86 4.96 8.37
N ASN A 101 1.78 4.02 8.07
CA ASN A 101 2.39 3.24 9.14
C ASN A 101 3.01 4.21 10.15
N THR A 102 2.71 4.03 11.43
CA THR A 102 3.24 4.85 12.52
C THR A 102 3.83 3.93 13.59
N PRO A 103 5.01 4.28 14.16
CA PRO A 103 5.44 3.64 15.39
C PRO A 103 4.42 3.96 16.49
N ASP A 104 4.20 3.03 17.42
CA ASP A 104 3.43 3.34 18.64
C ASP A 104 4.20 4.24 19.61
N GLU A 105 5.53 4.27 19.47
CA GLU A 105 6.42 5.12 20.25
C GLU A 105 6.81 6.41 19.49
N LEU A 106 6.39 7.56 19.99
CA LEU A 106 6.68 8.90 19.44
C LEU A 106 8.17 9.33 19.57
N SER A 107 9.00 8.55 20.26
CA SER A 107 10.39 8.86 20.60
C SER A 107 11.39 8.46 19.50
N MET A 108 10.95 7.80 18.43
CA MET A 108 11.84 7.41 17.32
C MET A 108 12.06 8.55 16.34
N PRO A 109 13.26 8.65 15.74
CA PRO A 109 13.47 9.47 14.56
C PRO A 109 12.56 8.98 13.43
N ASP A 110 11.40 9.61 13.28
CA ASP A 110 10.38 9.22 12.32
C ASP A 110 10.40 10.16 11.11
N ASP A 111 10.79 9.65 9.94
CA ASP A 111 10.70 10.38 8.68
C ASP A 111 9.47 9.94 7.88
N GLN A 112 8.40 10.71 8.04
CA GLN A 112 7.14 10.50 7.33
C GLN A 112 7.29 10.65 5.80
N GLN A 113 8.18 11.53 5.34
CA GLN A 113 8.39 11.76 3.91
C GLN A 113 9.06 10.55 3.26
N SER A 114 10.12 10.01 3.87
CA SER A 114 10.79 8.81 3.38
C SER A 114 9.86 7.60 3.31
N ARG A 115 8.99 7.41 4.32
CA ARG A 115 7.99 6.33 4.28
C ARG A 115 7.00 6.48 3.13
N LEU A 116 6.54 7.70 2.90
CA LEU A 116 5.62 7.98 1.81
C LEU A 116 6.31 7.76 0.44
N ALA A 117 7.56 8.18 0.30
CA ALA A 117 8.36 7.96 -0.91
C ALA A 117 8.51 6.46 -1.23
N LEU A 118 8.81 5.64 -0.23
CA LEU A 118 8.93 4.19 -0.42
C LEU A 118 7.59 3.51 -0.72
N LEU A 119 6.47 4.01 -0.17
CA LEU A 119 5.14 3.54 -0.56
C LEU A 119 4.81 3.91 -2.02
N HIS A 120 5.25 5.09 -2.48
CA HIS A 120 5.14 5.48 -3.89
C HIS A 120 6.01 4.61 -4.80
N LEU A 121 7.19 4.21 -4.35
CA LEU A 121 8.03 3.24 -5.05
C LEU A 121 7.32 1.90 -5.20
N LEU A 122 6.71 1.38 -4.13
CA LEU A 122 5.90 0.15 -4.19
C LEU A 122 4.78 0.30 -5.23
N ALA A 123 4.02 1.39 -5.17
CA ALA A 123 2.95 1.66 -6.13
C ALA A 123 3.45 1.69 -7.58
N HIS A 124 4.62 2.28 -7.82
CA HIS A 124 5.23 2.33 -9.14
C HIS A 124 5.63 0.93 -9.64
N ALA A 125 6.29 0.14 -8.80
CA ALA A 125 6.65 -1.24 -9.13
C ALA A 125 5.42 -2.09 -9.45
N THR A 126 4.36 -1.99 -8.64
CA THR A 126 3.08 -2.68 -8.87
C THR A 126 2.45 -2.30 -10.21
N ARG A 127 2.46 -1.00 -10.59
CA ARG A 127 1.93 -0.54 -11.88
C ARG A 127 2.73 -1.10 -13.05
N ALA A 128 4.05 -1.15 -12.93
CA ALA A 128 4.92 -1.67 -13.97
C ALA A 128 4.63 -3.16 -14.22
N GLU A 129 4.52 -3.95 -13.14
CA GLU A 129 4.24 -5.39 -13.23
C GLU A 129 2.85 -5.70 -13.81
N LEU A 130 1.84 -4.92 -13.41
CA LEU A 130 0.43 -5.18 -13.78
C LEU A 130 -0.05 -4.38 -15.01
N ALA A 131 0.85 -3.75 -15.76
CA ALA A 131 0.50 -2.88 -16.89
C ALA A 131 -0.36 -3.59 -17.94
N THR A 132 -0.05 -4.86 -18.23
CA THR A 132 -0.78 -5.69 -19.21
C THR A 132 -2.16 -6.13 -18.72
N LYS A 133 -2.36 -6.20 -17.39
CA LYS A 133 -3.65 -6.51 -16.76
C LYS A 133 -4.52 -5.26 -16.58
N HIS A 134 -4.04 -4.06 -16.92
CA HIS A 134 -4.76 -2.79 -16.73
C HIS A 134 -5.23 -2.54 -15.28
N VAL A 135 -4.46 -3.00 -14.29
CA VAL A 135 -4.80 -2.78 -12.87
C VAL A 135 -4.53 -1.32 -12.48
N ALA A 136 -5.50 -0.69 -11.85
CA ALA A 136 -5.34 0.64 -11.27
C ALA A 136 -4.64 0.55 -9.91
N VAL A 137 -3.62 1.36 -9.66
CA VAL A 137 -2.91 1.41 -8.37
C VAL A 137 -2.99 2.81 -7.79
N LYS A 138 -3.58 2.96 -6.60
CA LYS A 138 -3.85 4.24 -5.93
C LYS A 138 -3.11 4.31 -4.58
N VAL A 139 -2.45 5.43 -4.29
CA VAL A 139 -1.88 5.72 -2.96
C VAL A 139 -2.73 6.76 -2.25
N VAL A 140 -3.36 6.33 -1.16
CA VAL A 140 -4.37 7.10 -0.41
C VAL A 140 -3.85 7.41 0.99
N SER A 141 -4.10 8.63 1.49
CA SER A 141 -3.68 9.00 2.85
C SER A 141 -4.52 8.28 3.91
N SER A 142 -3.91 7.81 5.01
CA SER A 142 -4.65 7.29 6.18
C SER A 142 -5.62 8.30 6.79
N ARG A 143 -5.42 9.60 6.55
CA ARG A 143 -6.31 10.69 7.01
C ARG A 143 -7.65 10.71 6.28
N ARG A 144 -7.76 10.03 5.13
CA ARG A 144 -9.02 9.87 4.42
C ARG A 144 -9.97 8.99 5.23
N SER A 145 -11.25 9.28 5.10
CA SER A 145 -12.31 8.50 5.72
C SER A 145 -12.36 7.08 5.15
N ASP A 146 -12.93 6.16 5.93
CA ASP A 146 -13.09 4.77 5.51
C ASP A 146 -14.00 4.67 4.27
N GLN A 147 -15.00 5.55 4.13
CA GLN A 147 -15.86 5.66 2.95
C GLN A 147 -15.10 6.09 1.70
N GLU A 148 -14.22 7.09 1.80
CA GLU A 148 -13.38 7.49 0.67
C GLU A 148 -12.45 6.35 0.22
N ILE A 149 -11.85 5.61 1.15
CA ILE A 149 -10.98 4.47 0.82
C ILE A 149 -11.76 3.38 0.07
N VAL A 150 -12.98 3.05 0.53
CA VAL A 150 -13.87 2.10 -0.15
C VAL A 150 -14.24 2.59 -1.54
N HIS A 151 -14.58 3.87 -1.68
CA HIS A 151 -14.88 4.47 -2.99
C HIS A 151 -13.71 4.33 -3.98
N TYR A 152 -12.48 4.57 -3.53
CA TYR A 152 -11.30 4.37 -4.37
C TYR A 152 -11.12 2.92 -4.81
N ALA A 153 -11.40 1.95 -3.92
CA ALA A 153 -11.24 0.52 -4.19
C ALA A 153 -12.28 -0.01 -5.20
N LEU A 154 -13.50 0.52 -5.17
CA LEU A 154 -14.59 0.12 -6.08
C LEU A 154 -14.55 0.86 -7.43
N GLY A 155 -13.40 1.41 -7.82
CA GLY A 155 -13.23 2.07 -9.12
C GLY A 155 -13.75 3.51 -9.19
N GLY A 156 -14.11 4.13 -8.06
CA GLY A 156 -14.45 5.55 -8.02
C GLY A 156 -13.33 6.44 -8.55
N ASP A 157 -13.67 7.35 -9.47
CA ASP A 157 -12.72 8.27 -10.09
C ASP A 157 -12.24 9.36 -9.11
N ASP A 158 -11.07 9.93 -9.42
CA ASP A 158 -10.34 10.92 -8.63
C ASP A 158 -11.01 12.32 -8.60
N ASP A 159 -12.27 12.44 -9.08
CA ASP A 159 -13.04 13.68 -9.24
C ASP A 159 -13.33 14.42 -7.92
N THR A 160 -13.04 13.77 -6.79
CA THR A 160 -13.16 14.33 -5.44
C THR A 160 -11.82 14.58 -4.75
N GLN A 161 -10.71 14.75 -5.48
CA GLN A 161 -9.50 15.30 -4.87
C GLN A 161 -9.74 16.77 -4.45
N PRO A 162 -9.79 17.12 -3.14
CA PRO A 162 -9.34 18.44 -2.75
C PRO A 162 -7.91 18.55 -3.26
N GLN A 163 -7.66 19.54 -4.11
CA GLN A 163 -6.39 19.80 -4.79
C GLN A 163 -5.21 19.43 -3.89
N ARG A 164 -4.57 18.28 -4.17
CA ARG A 164 -3.25 17.98 -3.60
C ARG A 164 -2.37 19.16 -3.97
N ASN A 165 -1.78 19.80 -2.97
CA ASN A 165 -0.96 20.99 -3.14
C ASN A 165 0.10 20.68 -4.23
N PRO A 166 0.21 21.47 -5.32
CA PRO A 166 1.15 21.19 -6.41
C PRO A 166 2.60 21.01 -5.91
N GLN A 167 2.94 21.65 -4.80
CA GLN A 167 4.19 21.52 -4.07
C GLN A 167 4.45 20.11 -3.52
N GLU A 168 3.44 19.39 -3.04
CA GLU A 168 3.60 18.02 -2.53
C GLU A 168 3.80 17.03 -3.68
N ARG A 169 3.10 17.23 -4.82
CA ARG A 169 3.33 16.45 -6.04
C ARG A 169 4.74 16.67 -6.59
N SER A 170 5.18 17.93 -6.62
CA SER A 170 6.53 18.29 -7.06
C SER A 170 7.58 17.72 -6.11
N GLY A 171 7.41 17.85 -4.79
CA GLY A 171 8.34 17.33 -3.81
C GLY A 171 8.48 15.80 -3.85
N ALA A 172 7.37 15.07 -3.99
CA ALA A 172 7.41 13.61 -4.13
C ALA A 172 8.03 13.17 -5.47
N ALA A 173 7.76 13.89 -6.57
CA ALA A 173 8.36 13.61 -7.87
C ALA A 173 9.86 13.89 -7.88
N THR A 174 10.30 14.99 -7.27
CA THR A 174 11.72 15.33 -7.11
C THR A 174 12.43 14.33 -6.20
N ALA A 175 11.87 14.01 -5.02
CA ALA A 175 12.43 13.00 -4.13
C ALA A 175 12.54 11.61 -4.79
N TYR A 176 11.58 11.25 -5.65
CA TYR A 176 11.66 10.03 -6.45
C TYR A 176 12.75 10.10 -7.54
N GLN A 177 12.91 11.24 -8.22
CA GLN A 177 13.99 11.39 -9.21
C GLN A 177 15.37 11.35 -8.56
N ASP A 178 15.52 11.96 -7.39
CA ASP A 178 16.77 11.95 -6.63
C ASP A 178 17.09 10.52 -6.16
N TRP A 179 16.12 9.83 -5.56
CA TRP A 179 16.27 8.44 -5.17
C TRP A 179 16.58 7.51 -6.36
N ARG A 180 15.89 7.68 -7.50
CA ARG A 180 16.17 6.90 -8.71
C ARG A 180 17.59 7.12 -9.22
N THR A 181 18.07 8.37 -9.14
CA THR A 181 19.43 8.73 -9.54
C THR A 181 20.46 8.11 -8.59
N GLU A 182 20.20 8.14 -7.28
CA GLU A 182 21.07 7.51 -6.27
C GLU A 182 21.12 5.99 -6.42
N VAL A 183 19.98 5.32 -6.58
CA VAL A 183 19.91 3.86 -6.72
C VAL A 183 20.52 3.39 -8.03
N MET A 184 20.25 4.07 -9.15
CA MET A 184 20.88 3.72 -10.44
C MET A 184 22.38 4.07 -10.46
N GLY A 185 22.81 5.06 -9.66
CA GLY A 185 24.23 5.37 -9.46
C GLY A 185 24.98 4.27 -8.71
N LEU A 186 24.31 3.53 -7.83
CA LEU A 186 24.88 2.38 -7.11
C LEU A 186 25.04 1.13 -8.00
N VAL A 187 24.24 0.99 -9.07
CA VAL A 187 24.34 -0.11 -10.05
C VAL A 187 25.47 0.13 -11.07
N GLY A 188 26.05 1.34 -11.10
CA GLY A 188 27.10 1.74 -12.04
C GLY A 188 28.54 1.51 -11.57
N ILE A 189 28.78 0.89 -10.41
CA ILE A 189 30.13 0.55 -9.94
C ILE A 189 30.31 -0.96 -10.04
N ASP A 190 30.57 -1.43 -11.26
CA ASP A 190 31.35 -2.63 -11.55
C ASP A 190 31.71 -2.60 -13.04
N ILE A 191 32.75 -1.82 -13.40
CA ILE A 191 33.82 -2.17 -14.38
C ILE A 191 35.09 -1.41 -13.99
#